data_AF-A0A7L5Z3R2-F1
#
_entry.id   AF-A0A7L5Z3R2-F1
#
_cell.length_a   1.000
_cell.length_b   1.000
_cell.length_c   1.000
_cell.angle_alpha   90.00
_cell.angle_beta   90.00
_cell.angle_gamma   90.00
#
_symmetry.space_group_name_H-M   'P 1'
#
loop_
_entity.id
_entity.type
_entity.pdbx_description
1 polymer ?
#
loop_
_entity_poly.entity_id
_entity_poly.type
_entity_poly.pdbx_seq_one_letter_code
_entity_poly.pdbx_strand_id
1 'polypeptide(L)'
;MATAHELDEMTNVDLETKLREAKEELFNLRFQSATGQLESHGRLRSVKRDIARIYTVVRERELGIRQDPLAAQATDTAAETDGDDA
;
A
#
# COMPACT_ATOMS: atom_id res chain seq x y z
N MET A 1 7.65 -7.89 -6.86
CA MET A 1 6.24 -7.87 -6.42
C MET A 1 6.29 -7.60 -4.93
N ALA A 2 5.55 -6.63 -4.42
CA ALA A 2 5.59 -6.35 -2.99
C ALA A 2 4.96 -7.51 -2.21
N THR A 3 5.61 -7.94 -1.13
CA THR A 3 5.07 -9.01 -0.27
C THR A 3 3.92 -8.47 0.60
N ALA A 4 3.08 -9.35 1.15
CA ALA A 4 1.98 -8.92 2.01
C ALA A 4 2.50 -8.14 3.23
N HIS A 5 3.64 -8.55 3.79
CA HIS A 5 4.31 -7.91 4.91
C HIS A 5 4.75 -6.48 4.57
N GLU A 6 5.38 -6.27 3.41
CA GLU A 6 5.81 -4.94 2.98
C GLU A 6 4.64 -3.96 2.84
N LEU A 7 3.44 -4.43 2.46
CA LEU A 7 2.25 -3.58 2.38
C LEU A 7 1.70 -3.23 3.77
N ASP A 8 1.92 -4.07 4.78
CA ASP A 8 1.47 -3.83 6.15
C ASP A 8 2.31 -2.79 6.86
N GLU A 9 3.61 -2.73 6.55
CA GLU A 9 4.55 -1.73 7.08
C GLU A 9 4.33 -0.32 6.50
N MET A 10 3.60 -0.20 5.40
CA MET A 10 3.36 1.08 4.72
C MET A 10 2.22 1.86 5.37
N THR A 11 2.38 3.18 5.48
CA THR A 11 1.28 4.04 5.95
C THR A 11 0.16 4.09 4.92
N ASN A 12 -1.03 4.53 5.33
CA ASN A 12 -2.15 4.71 4.39
C ASN A 12 -1.78 5.67 3.24
N VAL A 13 -1.01 6.72 3.51
CA VAL A 13 -0.55 7.70 2.50
C VAL A 13 0.39 7.04 1.49
N ASP A 14 1.29 6.17 1.95
CA ASP A 14 2.21 5.45 1.07
C ASP A 14 1.47 4.45 0.19
N LEU A 15 0.48 3.74 0.76
CA LEU A 15 -0.37 2.81 0.01
C LEU A 15 -1.17 3.54 -1.09
N GLU A 16 -1.73 4.71 -0.80
CA GLU A 16 -2.41 5.53 -1.79
C GLU A 16 -1.48 6.00 -2.91
N THR A 17 -0.24 6.36 -2.56
CA THR A 17 0.76 6.79 -3.55
C THR A 17 1.15 5.63 -4.46
N LYS A 18 1.46 4.46 -3.91
CA LYS A 18 1.72 3.25 -4.70
C LYS A 18 0.54 2.84 -5.57
N LEU A 19 -0.68 3.00 -5.07
CA LEU A 19 -1.88 2.71 -5.84
C LEU A 19 -1.98 3.60 -7.09
N ARG A 20 -1.62 4.88 -6.96
CA ARG A 20 -1.63 5.84 -8.06
C ARG A 20 -0.59 5.46 -9.12
N GLU A 21 0.64 5.19 -8.69
CA GLU A 21 1.74 4.75 -9.56
C GLU A 21 1.38 3.46 -10.31
N ALA A 22 0.85 2.46 -9.61
CA ALA A 22 0.45 1.18 -10.22
C ALA A 22 -0.69 1.35 -11.24
N LYS A 23 -1.61 2.30 -11.03
CA LYS A 23 -2.68 2.61 -11.99
C LYS A 23 -2.13 3.28 -13.25
N GLU A 24 -1.20 4.21 -13.09
CA GLU A 24 -0.52 4.86 -14.21
C GLU A 24 0.28 3.83 -15.03
N GLU A 25 1.03 2.96 -14.35
CA GLU A 25 1.73 1.86 -15.01
C GLU A 25 0.75 0.95 -15.77
N LEU A 26 -0.36 0.57 -15.15
CA LEU A 26 -1.39 -0.25 -15.82
C LEU A 26 -1.97 0.43 -17.06
N PHE A 27 -2.17 1.75 -17.02
CA PHE A 27 -2.64 2.52 -18.16
C PHE A 27 -1.63 2.45 -19.31
N ASN A 28 -0.34 2.70 -19.02
CA ASN A 28 0.73 2.64 -20.01
C ASN A 28 0.89 1.23 -20.60
N LEU A 29 0.83 0.19 -19.77
CA LEU A 29 0.89 -1.21 -20.24
C LEU A 29 -0.31 -1.60 -21.10
N ARG A 30 -1.51 -1.07 -20.81
CA ARG A 30 -2.69 -1.28 -21.67
C ARG A 30 -2.53 -0.59 -23.01
N PHE A 31 -1.95 0.62 -23.02
CA PHE A 31 -1.65 1.33 -24.25
C PHE A 31 -0.66 0.56 -25.11
N GLN A 32 0.46 0.12 -24.54
CA GLN A 32 1.46 -0.72 -25.22
C GLN A 32 0.89 -2.06 -25.68
N SER A 33 -0.01 -2.67 -24.89
CA SER A 33 -0.69 -3.90 -25.28
C SER A 33 -1.61 -3.70 -26.49
N ALA A 34 -2.26 -2.54 -26.60
CA ALA A 34 -3.14 -2.22 -27.71
C ALA A 34 -2.36 -1.92 -29.01
N THR A 35 -1.17 -1.33 -28.90
CA THR A 35 -0.27 -1.10 -30.05
C THR A 35 0.53 -2.33 -30.47
N GLY A 36 0.46 -3.42 -29.70
CA GLY A 36 1.22 -4.65 -29.95
C GLY A 36 2.71 -4.56 -29.64
N GLN A 37 3.14 -3.51 -28.93
CA GLN A 37 4.54 -3.26 -28.56
C GLN A 37 4.86 -3.68 -27.12
N LEU A 38 4.01 -4.50 -26.51
CA LEU A 38 4.20 -4.93 -25.13
C LEU A 38 5.27 -6.01 -25.04
N GLU A 39 6.41 -5.67 -24.45
CA GLU A 39 7.53 -6.60 -24.27
C GLU A 39 7.27 -7.63 -23.15
N SER A 40 6.53 -7.24 -22.09
CA SER A 40 6.31 -8.08 -20.91
C SER A 40 4.82 -8.30 -20.63
N HIS A 41 4.23 -9.32 -21.26
CA HIS A 41 2.84 -9.72 -21.01
C HIS A 41 2.57 -10.11 -19.55
N GLY A 42 3.57 -10.66 -18.84
CA GLY A 42 3.46 -11.02 -17.43
C GLY A 42 3.28 -9.80 -16.51
N ARG A 43 3.85 -8.65 -16.88
CA ARG A 43 3.79 -7.43 -16.05
C ARG A 43 2.38 -6.91 -15.87
N LEU A 44 1.56 -6.96 -16.92
CA LEU A 44 0.16 -6.53 -16.87
C LEU A 44 -0.64 -7.32 -15.82
N ARG A 45 -0.39 -8.63 -15.68
CA ARG A 45 -1.02 -9.45 -14.63
C ARG A 45 -0.50 -9.12 -13.24
N SER A 46 0.81 -8.88 -13.11
CA SER A 46 1.43 -8.51 -11.83
C SER A 46 0.89 -7.19 -11.30
N VAL A 47 0.85 -6.14 -12.13
CA VAL A 47 0.35 -4.81 -11.74
C VAL A 47 -1.13 -4.87 -11.32
N LYS A 48 -1.97 -5.64 -12.04
CA LYS A 48 -3.37 -5.86 -11.62
C LYS A 48 -3.48 -6.49 -10.23
N ARG A 49 -2.61 -7.44 -9.91
CA ARG A 49 -2.59 -8.09 -8.59
C ARG A 49 -2.08 -7.14 -7.51
N ASP A 50 -1.09 -6.32 -7.82
CA ASP A 50 -0.56 -5.34 -6.87
C ASP A 50 -1.63 -4.31 -6.49
N ILE A 51 -2.38 -3.80 -7.47
CA ILE A 51 -3.55 -2.94 -7.24
C ILE A 51 -4.59 -3.64 -6.36
N ALA A 52 -4.93 -4.89 -6.67
CA ALA A 52 -5.91 -5.65 -5.90
C ALA A 52 -5.48 -5.84 -4.43
N ARG A 53 -4.20 -6.16 -4.18
CA ARG A 53 -3.68 -6.32 -2.83
C ARG A 53 -3.70 -5.02 -2.03
N ILE A 54 -3.30 -3.90 -2.64
CA ILE A 54 -3.35 -2.60 -1.97
C ILE A 54 -4.78 -2.27 -1.56
N TYR A 55 -5.75 -2.49 -2.45
CA TYR A 55 -7.17 -2.30 -2.10
C TYR A 55 -7.63 -3.21 -0.96
N THR A 56 -7.20 -4.46 -0.93
CA THR A 56 -7.53 -5.37 0.17
C THR A 56 -6.97 -4.87 1.49
N VAL A 57 -5.70 -4.44 1.55
CA VAL A 57 -5.08 -3.92 2.79
C VAL A 57 -5.80 -2.67 3.28
N VAL A 58 -6.06 -1.71 2.39
CA VAL A 58 -6.82 -0.50 2.74
C VAL A 58 -8.19 -0.85 3.28
N ARG A 59 -8.90 -1.77 2.63
CA ARG A 59 -10.23 -2.21 3.08
C ARG A 59 -10.19 -2.94 4.42
N GLU A 60 -9.18 -3.78 4.64
CA GLU A 60 -9.00 -4.48 5.92
C GLU A 60 -8.66 -3.49 7.05
N ARG A 61 -7.93 -2.41 6.78
CA ARG A 61 -7.70 -1.31 7.73
C ARG A 61 -8.99 -0.56 8.05
N GLU A 62 -9.82 -0.24 7.05
CA GLU A 62 -11.14 0.36 7.26
C GLU A 62 -12.06 -0.50 8.15
N LEU A 63 -11.95 -1.83 8.02
CA LEU A 63 -12.71 -2.81 8.81
C LEU A 63 -12.08 -3.11 10.18
N GLY A 64 -10.93 -2.52 10.51
CA GLY A 64 -10.20 -2.77 11.76
C GLY A 64 -9.54 -4.15 11.85
N ILE A 65 -9.40 -4.86 10.73
CA ILE A 65 -8.75 -6.18 10.64
C ILE A 65 -7.22 -6.04 10.65
N ARG A 66 -6.68 -5.00 10.01
CA ARG A 66 -5.25 -4.64 10.03
C ARG A 66 -5.04 -3.28 10.68
N GLN A 67 -3.86 -3.09 11.28
CA GLN A 67 -3.47 -1.82 11.89
C GLN A 67 -2.71 -0.95 10.87
N ASP A 68 -2.90 0.36 10.97
CA ASP A 68 -2.03 1.33 10.30
C ASP A 68 -0.81 1.60 11.21
N PRO A 69 0.42 1.37 10.74
CA PRO A 69 1.63 1.63 11.53
C PRO A 69 1.75 3.09 11.99
N LEU A 70 1.07 4.05 11.33
CA LEU A 70 1.00 5.44 11.82
C LEU A 70 0.09 5.60 13.05
N ALA A 71 -0.98 4.80 13.16
CA ALA A 71 -1.88 4.84 14.31
C ALA A 71 -1.27 4.23 15.57
N ALA A 72 -0.40 3.23 15.41
CA ALA A 72 0.30 2.57 16.53
C ALA A 72 1.35 3.48 17.21
N GLN A 73 1.99 4.38 16.47
CA GLN A 73 3.00 5.29 17.03
C GLN A 73 2.41 6.42 17.90
N ALA A 74 1.11 6.72 17.77
CA ALA A 74 0.45 7.73 18.59
C ALA A 74 0.16 7.23 20.03
N THR A 75 0.12 5.91 20.25
CA THR A 75 -0.20 5.34 21.57
C THR A 75 1.02 5.15 22.48
N ASP A 76 2.24 5.13 21.94
CA ASP A 76 3.47 5.00 22.75
C ASP A 76 3.95 6.34 23.36
N THR A 77 3.58 7.49 22.79
CA THR A 77 4.06 8.80 23.29
C THR A 77 3.32 9.31 24.53
N ALA A 78 2.19 8.70 24.93
CA ALA A 78 1.40 9.17 26.07
C ALA A 78 1.78 8.55 27.43
N ALA A 79 2.76 7.65 27.48
CA ALA A 79 3.14 6.91 28.69
C ALA A 79 4.35 7.48 29.45
N GLU A 80 4.92 8.61 29.01
CA GLU A 80 6.11 9.23 29.64
C GLU A 80 5.82 10.66 30.13
N THR A 81 4.77 10.80 30.94
CA THR A 81 4.61 11.94 31.85
C THR A 81 4.02 11.46 33.17
N ASP A 82 4.79 10.70 33.95
CA ASP A 82 4.54 10.55 35.38
C ASP A 82 5.88 10.28 36.08
N GLY A 83 6.36 11.28 36.81
CA GLY A 83 7.42 11.10 37.82
C GLY A 83 8.66 11.97 37.67
N ASP A 84 8.55 13.28 37.90
CA ASP A 84 9.55 14.00 38.71
C ASP A 84 8.88 15.20 39.39
N ASP A 85 8.06 14.89 40.39
CA ASP A 85 7.58 15.84 41.41
C ASP A 85 8.32 15.47 42.72
N ALA A 86 9.47 16.10 42.96
CA ALA A 86 10.17 16.21 44.24
C ALA A 86 11.26 17.29 44.21
#